data_AF-A0A0B5I5H2-F1
#
_entry.id   AF-A0A0B5I5H2-F1
#
_cell.length_a   1.000
_cell.length_b   1.000
_cell.length_c   1.000
_cell.angle_alpha   90.00
_cell.angle_beta   90.00
_cell.angle_gamma   90.00
#
_symmetry.space_group_name_H-M   'P 1'
#
loop_
_entity.id
_entity.type
_entity.pdbx_description
1 polymer ?
#
loop_
_entity_poly.entity_id
_entity_poly.type
_entity_poly.pdbx_seq_one_letter_code
_entity_poly.pdbx_strand_id
1 'polypeptide(L)'
;MVDTVNSLATRVHELLVGLVTNGPAAVGTTTAGLHDVVARATALGPHGAWLVAAGHAGLGDLACVQGQTDQAVFHLDAAVSAGYNDCVALHVAAMRPLHDDPRFRALYQRMRITQADLDEFFWLHQEMQIMSQDAQQASVDNIGRLDTGVSPLPQAPMPTREPNTAGVLITRLDLAAAQTALQQVVMKAEFQRSSGNTSLSLIDDSWDYARARHDAWHADELDSRRLRAAEARAFVERPGAGTTLVPCPPLGSIAYPS
;
A
#
# COMPACT_ATOMS: atom_id res chain seq x y z
N MET A 1 10.42 -22.53 10.50
CA MET A 1 10.76 -21.13 10.83
C MET A 1 10.39 -20.20 9.68
N VAL A 2 10.87 -20.45 8.45
CA VAL A 2 10.44 -19.72 7.23
C VAL A 2 8.91 -19.74 7.06
N ASP A 3 8.28 -20.89 7.23
CA ASP A 3 6.80 -21.01 7.13
C ASP A 3 6.06 -20.15 8.17
N THR A 4 6.65 -19.97 9.36
CA THR A 4 6.07 -19.18 10.44
C THR A 4 6.20 -17.68 10.16
N VAL A 5 7.34 -17.24 9.63
CA VAL A 5 7.55 -15.84 9.20
C VAL A 5 6.64 -15.50 8.02
N ASN A 6 6.53 -16.39 7.02
CA ASN A 6 5.64 -16.21 5.88
C ASN A 6 4.17 -16.17 6.29
N SER A 7 3.76 -17.01 7.26
CA SER A 7 2.41 -16.97 7.82
C SER A 7 2.10 -15.64 8.52
N LEU A 8 3.04 -15.09 9.28
CA LEU A 8 2.87 -13.79 9.93
C LEU A 8 2.87 -12.62 8.93
N ALA A 9 3.73 -12.67 7.91
CA ALA A 9 3.72 -11.68 6.83
C ALA A 9 2.38 -11.69 6.08
N THR A 10 1.87 -12.88 5.77
CA THR A 10 0.53 -13.06 5.17
C THR A 10 -0.54 -12.48 6.09
N ARG A 11 -0.44 -12.71 7.40
CA ARG A 11 -1.38 -12.15 8.37
C ARG A 11 -1.36 -10.62 8.37
N VAL A 12 -0.19 -10.00 8.34
CA VAL A 12 -0.08 -8.54 8.23
C VAL A 12 -0.73 -8.04 6.93
N HIS A 13 -0.43 -8.68 5.80
CA HIS A 13 -1.06 -8.36 4.52
C HIS A 13 -2.59 -8.41 4.59
N GLU A 14 -3.17 -9.49 5.13
CA GLU A 14 -4.63 -9.62 5.30
C GLU A 14 -5.24 -8.52 6.16
N LEU A 15 -4.57 -8.14 7.26
CA LEU A 15 -5.02 -7.07 8.14
C LEU A 15 -5.03 -5.72 7.40
N LEU A 16 -3.98 -5.44 6.63
CA LEU A 16 -3.89 -4.22 5.82
C LEU A 16 -4.93 -4.21 4.69
N VAL A 17 -5.12 -5.32 3.98
CA VAL A 17 -6.18 -5.46 2.97
C VAL A 17 -7.56 -5.22 3.60
N GLY A 18 -7.81 -5.82 4.77
CA GLY A 18 -9.05 -5.64 5.52
C GLY A 18 -9.29 -4.18 5.92
N LEU A 19 -8.24 -3.48 6.36
CA LEU A 19 -8.30 -2.06 6.71
C LEU A 19 -8.63 -1.18 5.48
N VAL A 20 -7.93 -1.38 4.36
CA VAL A 20 -8.11 -0.57 3.15
C VAL A 20 -9.49 -0.81 2.53
N THR A 21 -9.97 -2.05 2.51
CA THR A 21 -11.26 -2.41 1.92
C THR A 21 -12.48 -2.01 2.76
N ASN A 22 -12.38 -2.10 4.10
CA ASN A 22 -13.52 -1.85 5.00
C ASN A 22 -13.42 -0.51 5.76
N GLY A 23 -12.30 0.20 5.62
CA GLY A 23 -12.08 1.51 6.20
C GLY A 23 -12.21 1.52 7.74
N PRO A 24 -12.84 2.55 8.33
CA PRO A 24 -12.94 2.73 9.79
C PRO A 24 -13.54 1.53 10.55
N ALA A 25 -14.42 0.75 9.91
CA ALA A 25 -15.07 -0.40 10.54
C ALA A 25 -14.08 -1.54 10.87
N ALA A 26 -12.96 -1.63 10.16
CA ALA A 26 -11.93 -2.64 10.39
C ALA A 26 -10.81 -2.18 11.35
N VAL A 27 -10.85 -0.95 11.87
CA VAL A 27 -9.74 -0.44 12.69
C VAL A 27 -9.55 -1.28 13.96
N GLY A 28 -10.62 -1.60 14.69
CA GLY A 28 -10.52 -2.40 15.92
C GLY A 28 -9.97 -3.81 15.70
N THR A 29 -10.40 -4.50 14.64
CA THR A 29 -9.90 -5.83 14.28
C THR A 29 -8.45 -5.78 13.79
N THR A 30 -8.09 -4.73 13.05
CA THR A 30 -6.73 -4.49 12.56
C THR A 30 -5.77 -4.24 13.73
N THR A 31 -6.12 -3.32 14.64
CA THR A 31 -5.31 -3.03 15.85
C THR A 31 -5.08 -4.29 16.68
N ALA A 32 -6.12 -5.07 16.99
CA ALA A 32 -5.99 -6.31 17.73
C ALA A 32 -5.10 -7.34 16.99
N GLY A 33 -5.27 -7.45 15.67
CA GLY A 33 -4.45 -8.33 14.83
C GLY A 33 -2.99 -7.93 14.78
N LEU A 34 -2.67 -6.64 14.70
CA LEU A 34 -1.30 -6.15 14.71
C LEU A 34 -0.62 -6.39 16.06
N HIS A 35 -1.33 -6.26 17.18
CA HIS A 35 -0.80 -6.66 18.49
C HIS A 35 -0.49 -8.17 18.56
N ASP A 36 -1.35 -9.03 18.01
CA ASP A 36 -1.07 -10.48 17.90
C ASP A 36 0.19 -10.75 17.07
N VAL A 37 0.32 -10.09 15.91
CA VAL A 37 1.53 -10.20 15.07
C VAL A 37 2.77 -9.79 15.85
N VAL A 38 2.76 -8.65 16.55
CA VAL A 38 3.89 -8.18 17.36
C VAL A 38 4.26 -9.22 18.41
N ALA A 39 3.29 -9.75 19.15
CA ALA A 39 3.55 -10.75 20.19
C ALA A 39 4.19 -12.03 19.62
N ARG A 40 3.64 -12.55 18.51
CA ARG A 40 4.13 -13.78 17.87
C ARG A 40 5.48 -13.58 17.18
N ALA A 41 5.68 -12.44 16.52
CA ALA A 41 6.94 -12.10 15.87
C ALA A 41 8.07 -11.89 16.88
N THR A 42 7.77 -11.29 18.05
CA THR A 42 8.74 -11.13 19.14
C THR A 42 9.28 -12.48 19.61
N ALA A 43 8.42 -13.51 19.70
CA ALA A 43 8.83 -14.86 20.08
C ALA A 43 9.78 -15.54 19.06
N LEU A 44 9.86 -15.03 17.82
CA LEU A 44 10.80 -15.51 16.79
C LEU A 44 12.19 -14.87 16.90
N GLY A 45 12.38 -13.89 17.79
CA GLY A 45 13.64 -13.20 17.98
C GLY A 45 14.08 -12.43 16.73
N PRO A 46 15.38 -12.46 16.36
CA PRO A 46 15.90 -11.70 15.23
C PRO A 46 15.20 -11.97 13.89
N HIS A 47 14.72 -13.19 13.67
CA HIS A 47 14.02 -13.57 12.43
C HIS A 47 12.63 -12.93 12.30
N GLY A 48 12.01 -12.52 13.41
CA GLY A 48 10.72 -11.82 13.43
C GLY A 48 10.84 -10.31 13.59
N ALA A 49 12.04 -9.76 13.75
CA ALA A 49 12.23 -8.34 14.10
C ALA A 49 11.57 -7.38 13.10
N TRP A 50 11.68 -7.66 11.80
CA TRP A 50 11.05 -6.83 10.77
C TRP A 50 9.50 -6.88 10.81
N LEU A 51 8.90 -7.99 11.28
CA LEU A 51 7.46 -8.10 11.50
C LEU A 51 7.00 -7.41 12.78
N VAL A 52 7.85 -7.38 13.81
CA VAL A 52 7.63 -6.52 14.99
C VAL A 52 7.63 -5.05 14.55
N ALA A 53 8.60 -4.65 13.72
CA ALA A 53 8.65 -3.32 13.13
C ALA A 53 7.41 -3.02 12.29
N ALA A 54 6.96 -3.95 11.44
CA ALA A 54 5.75 -3.80 10.62
C ALA A 54 4.49 -3.61 11.49
N GLY A 55 4.32 -4.45 12.51
CA GLY A 55 3.18 -4.39 13.42
C GLY A 55 3.13 -3.06 14.18
N HIS A 56 4.27 -2.61 14.69
CA HIS A 56 4.36 -1.32 15.38
C HIS A 56 4.23 -0.12 14.45
N ALA A 57 4.76 -0.18 13.23
CA ALA A 57 4.56 0.88 12.24
C ALA A 57 3.06 1.06 11.93
N GLY A 58 2.35 -0.04 11.62
CA GLY A 58 0.91 0.01 11.34
C GLY A 58 0.07 0.47 12.55
N LEU A 59 0.44 0.09 13.78
CA LEU A 59 -0.19 0.61 14.99
C LEU A 59 0.06 2.12 15.18
N GLY A 60 1.28 2.57 14.86
CA GLY A 60 1.65 3.98 14.86
C GLY A 60 0.84 4.81 13.86
N ASP A 61 0.70 4.31 12.63
CA ASP A 61 -0.09 4.93 11.57
C ASP A 61 -1.56 5.05 11.96
N LEU A 62 -2.16 3.98 12.50
CA LEU A 62 -3.55 3.99 12.97
C LEU A 62 -3.75 5.00 14.11
N ALA A 63 -2.83 5.04 15.08
CA ALA A 63 -2.89 5.99 16.17
C ALA A 63 -2.77 7.45 15.67
N CYS A 64 -1.91 7.71 14.67
CA CYS A 64 -1.80 9.00 14.00
C CYS A 64 -3.12 9.44 13.37
N VAL A 65 -3.73 8.56 12.57
CA VAL A 65 -5.01 8.85 11.88
C VAL A 65 -6.13 9.12 12.91
N GLN A 66 -6.08 8.51 14.08
CA GLN A 66 -7.03 8.74 15.18
C GLN A 66 -6.69 9.97 16.06
N GLY A 67 -5.60 10.68 15.79
CA GLY A 67 -5.16 11.83 16.59
C GLY A 67 -4.59 11.44 17.96
N GLN A 68 -4.17 10.19 18.14
CA GLN A 68 -3.62 9.66 19.40
C GLN A 68 -2.09 9.82 19.41
N THR A 69 -1.61 11.06 19.49
CA THR A 69 -0.19 11.43 19.41
C THR A 69 0.72 10.59 20.29
N ASP A 70 0.37 10.39 21.57
CA ASP A 70 1.22 9.64 22.49
C ASP A 70 1.35 8.16 22.10
N GLN A 71 0.26 7.54 21.66
CA GLN A 71 0.28 6.14 21.20
C GLN A 71 1.02 5.99 19.87
N ALA A 72 0.85 6.97 18.97
CA ALA A 72 1.57 7.01 17.71
C ALA A 72 3.08 7.06 17.94
N VAL A 73 3.55 8.00 18.76
CA VAL A 73 4.97 8.13 19.09
C VAL A 73 5.49 6.87 19.79
N PHE A 74 4.74 6.28 20.72
CA PHE A 74 5.11 5.04 21.41
C PHE A 74 5.33 3.89 20.41
N HIS A 75 4.38 3.68 19.49
CA HIS A 75 4.48 2.61 18.51
C HIS A 75 5.56 2.87 17.46
N LEU A 76 5.69 4.10 16.95
CA LEU A 76 6.74 4.43 15.99
C LEU A 76 8.15 4.31 16.61
N ASP A 77 8.31 4.64 17.89
CA ASP A 77 9.59 4.44 18.60
C ASP A 77 9.95 2.95 18.73
N ALA A 78 8.95 2.11 19.03
CA ALA A 78 9.11 0.67 19.06
C ALA A 78 9.42 0.10 17.66
N ALA A 79 8.79 0.62 16.62
CA ALA A 79 9.04 0.22 15.23
C ALA A 79 10.49 0.54 14.83
N VAL A 80 10.97 1.77 15.09
CA VAL A 80 12.36 2.18 14.79
C VAL A 80 13.36 1.34 15.58
N SER A 81 13.06 1.04 16.85
CA SER A 81 13.90 0.17 17.68
C SER A 81 13.97 -1.27 17.14
N ALA A 82 12.94 -1.72 16.42
CA ALA A 82 12.90 -3.01 15.73
C ALA A 82 13.44 -2.97 14.28
N GLY A 83 13.96 -1.82 13.82
CA GLY A 83 14.60 -1.67 12.51
C GLY A 83 13.75 -1.01 11.43
N TYR A 84 12.60 -0.41 11.77
CA TYR A 84 11.84 0.42 10.84
C TYR A 84 12.64 1.65 10.42
N ASN A 85 12.71 1.91 9.12
CA ASN A 85 13.50 2.99 8.56
C ASN A 85 12.89 3.65 7.32
N ASP A 86 11.60 3.45 7.06
CA ASP A 86 10.89 4.15 5.99
C ASP A 86 10.67 5.62 6.38
N CYS A 87 11.64 6.44 6.00
CA CYS A 87 11.59 7.87 6.26
C CYS A 87 10.63 8.62 5.34
N VAL A 88 10.18 8.02 4.23
CA VAL A 88 9.25 8.66 3.28
C VAL A 88 7.84 8.62 3.86
N ALA A 89 7.42 7.49 4.41
CA ALA A 89 6.15 7.33 5.13
C ALA A 89 5.95 8.40 6.22
N LEU A 90 7.01 8.73 6.97
CA LEU A 90 6.97 9.74 8.04
C LEU A 90 6.79 11.19 7.55
N HIS A 91 6.73 11.42 6.24
CA HIS A 91 6.43 12.72 5.62
C HIS A 91 5.02 12.82 5.02
N VAL A 92 4.20 11.76 5.11
CA VAL A 92 2.80 11.82 4.72
C VAL A 92 2.06 12.88 5.54
N ALA A 93 1.00 13.46 4.98
CA ALA A 93 0.26 14.57 5.60
C ALA A 93 -0.22 14.25 7.04
N ALA A 94 -0.65 12.99 7.28
CA ALA A 94 -1.10 12.53 8.59
C ALA A 94 -0.01 12.53 9.67
N MET A 95 1.28 12.46 9.29
CA MET A 95 2.41 12.44 10.21
C MET A 95 2.92 13.83 10.56
N ARG A 96 2.56 14.87 9.79
CA ARG A 96 3.04 16.24 10.01
C ARG A 96 2.81 16.77 11.43
N PRO A 97 1.67 16.51 12.11
CA PRO A 97 1.47 16.97 13.48
C PRO A 97 2.52 16.44 14.48
N LEU A 98 3.16 15.31 14.18
CA LEU A 98 4.21 14.75 15.03
C LEU A 98 5.57 15.44 14.84
N HIS A 99 5.77 16.22 13.77
CA HIS A 99 7.09 16.77 13.42
C HIS A 99 7.61 17.76 14.47
N ASP A 100 6.73 18.34 15.28
CA ASP A 100 7.09 19.24 16.38
C ASP A 100 7.29 18.53 17.73
N ASP A 101 6.95 17.24 17.83
CA ASP A 101 7.18 16.45 19.04
C ASP A 101 8.67 16.07 19.16
N PRO A 102 9.36 16.45 20.25
CA PRO A 102 10.77 16.13 20.43
C PRO A 102 11.05 14.63 20.48
N ARG A 103 10.10 13.80 20.95
CA ARG A 103 10.21 12.34 20.97
C ARG A 103 10.19 11.77 19.55
N PHE A 104 9.31 12.30 18.70
CA PHE A 104 9.25 11.93 17.29
C PHE A 104 10.50 12.37 16.51
N ARG A 105 11.02 13.56 16.79
CA ARG A 105 12.32 13.98 16.23
C ARG A 105 13.46 13.06 16.65
N ALA A 106 13.48 12.67 17.93
CA ALA A 106 14.51 11.78 18.47
C ALA A 106 14.47 10.39 17.83
N LEU A 107 13.28 9.79 17.66
CA LEU A 107 13.18 8.48 16.97
C LEU A 107 13.59 8.60 15.49
N TYR A 108 13.18 9.67 14.79
CA TYR A 108 13.53 9.88 13.39
C TYR A 108 15.05 9.97 13.18
N GLN A 109 15.75 10.67 14.08
CA GLN A 109 17.21 10.82 14.02
C GLN A 109 17.99 9.50 14.21
N ARG A 110 17.35 8.44 14.73
CA ARG A 110 17.96 7.10 14.87
C ARG A 110 17.87 6.28 13.58
N MET A 111 16.97 6.61 12.67
CA MET A 111 16.78 5.86 11.43
C MET A 111 18.02 5.98 10.52
N ARG A 112 18.35 4.87 9.88
CA ARG A 112 19.46 4.77 8.92
C ARG A 112 18.96 4.12 7.65
N ILE A 113 19.46 4.59 6.52
CA ILE A 113 18.98 4.18 5.20
C ILE A 113 20.13 4.14 4.20
N THR A 114 20.00 3.31 3.18
CA THR A 114 20.89 3.29 2.01
C THR A 114 20.30 4.11 0.88
N GLN A 115 21.11 4.56 -0.08
CA GLN A 115 20.55 5.28 -1.24
C GLN A 115 19.64 4.38 -2.07
N ALA A 116 20.00 3.10 -2.22
CA ALA A 116 19.21 2.12 -2.97
C ALA A 116 17.82 1.91 -2.35
N ASP A 117 17.74 1.80 -1.02
CA ASP A 117 16.46 1.64 -0.32
C ASP A 117 15.64 2.94 -0.32
N LEU A 118 16.28 4.11 -0.24
CA LEU A 118 15.59 5.39 -0.36
C LEU A 118 14.94 5.57 -1.75
N ASP A 119 15.67 5.24 -2.82
CA ASP A 119 15.13 5.26 -4.18
C ASP A 119 13.90 4.33 -4.29
N GLU A 120 13.95 3.17 -3.64
CA GLU A 120 12.82 2.23 -3.63
C GLU A 120 11.63 2.74 -2.79
N PHE A 121 11.83 3.34 -1.62
CA PHE A 121 10.72 3.91 -0.86
C PHE A 121 9.98 4.99 -1.66
N PHE A 122 10.71 5.88 -2.33
CA PHE A 122 10.08 6.89 -3.19
C PHE A 122 9.21 6.24 -4.27
N TRP A 123 9.73 5.19 -4.91
CA TRP A 123 8.97 4.44 -5.90
C TRP A 123 7.74 3.74 -5.31
N LEU A 124 7.88 3.04 -4.17
CA LEU A 124 6.78 2.33 -3.50
C LEU A 124 5.64 3.27 -3.11
N HIS A 125 5.98 4.41 -2.48
CA HIS A 125 4.98 5.42 -2.10
C HIS A 125 4.34 6.09 -3.31
N GLN A 126 5.11 6.37 -4.35
CA GLN A 126 4.57 6.90 -5.60
C GLN A 126 3.59 5.92 -6.25
N GLU A 127 3.94 4.63 -6.32
CA GLU A 127 3.06 3.63 -6.91
C GLU A 127 1.78 3.43 -6.10
N MET A 128 1.84 3.50 -4.77
CA MET A 128 0.62 3.52 -3.93
C MET A 128 -0.30 4.71 -4.25
N GLN A 129 0.25 5.91 -4.52
CA GLN A 129 -0.56 7.06 -4.95
C GLN A 129 -1.16 6.86 -6.34
N ILE A 130 -0.35 6.42 -7.30
CA ILE A 130 -0.79 6.17 -8.68
C ILE A 130 -1.91 5.14 -8.70
N MET A 131 -1.79 4.05 -7.95
CA MET A 131 -2.84 3.03 -7.89
C MET A 131 -4.15 3.54 -7.29
N SER A 132 -4.08 4.42 -6.29
CA SER A 132 -5.27 5.07 -5.75
C SER A 132 -5.96 5.93 -6.81
N GLN A 133 -5.18 6.70 -7.59
CA GLN A 133 -5.66 7.53 -8.69
C GLN A 133 -6.24 6.68 -9.83
N ASP A 134 -5.56 5.60 -10.23
CA ASP A 134 -6.02 4.68 -11.27
C ASP A 134 -7.33 3.99 -10.87
N ALA A 135 -7.47 3.59 -9.59
CA ALA A 135 -8.72 3.01 -9.08
C ALA A 135 -9.88 4.02 -9.08
N GLN A 136 -9.61 5.29 -8.74
CA GLN A 136 -10.60 6.37 -8.81
C GLN A 136 -11.01 6.62 -10.28
N GLN A 137 -10.04 6.69 -11.19
CA GLN A 137 -10.31 6.90 -12.61
C GLN A 137 -11.09 5.73 -13.21
N ALA A 138 -10.73 4.49 -12.90
CA ALA A 138 -11.48 3.31 -13.33
C ALA A 138 -12.94 3.35 -12.84
N SER A 139 -13.17 3.81 -11.60
CA SER A 139 -14.53 3.99 -11.08
C SER A 139 -15.32 5.04 -11.87
N VAL A 140 -14.67 6.13 -12.31
CA VAL A 140 -15.29 7.16 -13.16
C VAL A 140 -15.58 6.66 -14.56
N ASP A 141 -14.64 5.96 -15.19
CA ASP A 141 -14.79 5.42 -16.55
C ASP A 141 -15.93 4.40 -16.67
N ASN A 142 -16.28 3.75 -15.56
CA ASN A 142 -17.35 2.77 -15.47
C ASN A 142 -18.76 3.38 -15.36
N ILE A 143 -18.88 4.69 -15.13
CA ILE A 143 -20.17 5.35 -15.01
C ILE A 143 -20.87 5.36 -16.37
N GLY A 144 -22.02 4.69 -16.45
CA GLY A 144 -22.84 4.65 -17.67
C GLY A 144 -22.28 3.77 -18.79
N ARG A 145 -21.28 2.94 -18.49
CA ARG A 145 -20.71 1.94 -19.41
C ARG A 145 -21.72 0.80 -19.62
N LEU A 146 -22.02 0.46 -20.87
CA LEU A 146 -23.06 -0.51 -21.23
C LEU A 146 -22.55 -1.91 -21.58
N ASP A 147 -21.25 -2.15 -21.66
CA ASP A 147 -20.75 -3.52 -21.91
C ASP A 147 -20.98 -4.45 -20.71
N THR A 148 -20.71 -5.75 -20.89
CA THR A 148 -20.76 -6.78 -19.82
C THR A 148 -19.38 -7.34 -19.46
N GLY A 149 -18.31 -6.76 -20.00
CA GLY A 149 -16.92 -7.11 -19.69
C GLY A 149 -16.52 -6.75 -18.26
N VAL A 150 -15.35 -7.21 -17.86
CA VAL A 150 -14.75 -6.93 -16.54
C VAL A 150 -13.34 -6.44 -16.77
N SER A 151 -13.06 -5.22 -16.34
CA SER A 151 -11.75 -4.57 -16.45
C SER A 151 -11.00 -4.64 -15.12
N PRO A 152 -9.99 -5.53 -14.97
CA PRO A 152 -9.17 -5.55 -13.76
C PRO A 152 -8.30 -4.29 -13.68
N LEU A 153 -7.94 -3.88 -12.46
CA LEU A 153 -6.99 -2.79 -12.25
C LEU A 153 -5.56 -3.31 -12.48
N PRO A 154 -4.79 -2.75 -13.42
CA PRO A 154 -3.41 -3.20 -13.61
C PRO A 154 -2.54 -2.93 -12.39
N GLN A 155 -1.58 -3.82 -12.13
CA GLN A 155 -0.68 -3.77 -10.99
C GLN A 155 0.76 -3.65 -11.46
N ALA A 156 1.53 -2.73 -10.86
CA ALA A 156 2.96 -2.65 -11.12
C ALA A 156 3.68 -3.90 -10.57
N PRO A 157 4.70 -4.43 -11.27
CA PRO A 157 5.51 -5.53 -10.77
C PRO A 157 6.25 -5.16 -9.48
N MET A 158 6.22 -6.07 -8.50
CA MET A 158 6.94 -5.87 -7.25
C MET A 158 8.47 -5.91 -7.46
N PRO A 159 9.24 -5.04 -6.80
CA PRO A 159 10.70 -5.09 -6.87
C PRO A 159 11.24 -6.43 -6.36
N THR A 160 12.18 -7.02 -7.09
CA THR A 160 12.75 -8.35 -6.76
C THR A 160 14.15 -8.30 -6.15
N ARG A 161 14.78 -7.12 -6.08
CA ARG A 161 16.10 -6.98 -5.46
C ARG A 161 16.03 -7.28 -3.96
N GLU A 162 17.15 -7.72 -3.40
CA GLU A 162 17.31 -7.85 -1.97
C GLU A 162 17.47 -6.45 -1.34
N PRO A 163 16.62 -6.07 -0.37
CA PRO A 163 16.73 -4.79 0.31
C PRO A 163 17.87 -4.79 1.32
N ASN A 164 18.51 -3.63 1.56
CA ASN A 164 19.55 -3.54 2.59
C ASN A 164 18.96 -3.31 3.99
N THR A 165 17.68 -2.89 4.07
CA THR A 165 17.00 -2.58 5.32
C THR A 165 15.59 -3.15 5.39
N ALA A 166 15.17 -3.51 6.60
CA ALA A 166 13.88 -4.12 6.87
C ALA A 166 12.68 -3.26 6.44
N GLY A 167 12.77 -1.92 6.50
CA GLY A 167 11.67 -1.04 6.12
C GLY A 167 11.18 -1.28 4.69
N VAL A 168 12.07 -1.61 3.74
CA VAL A 168 11.65 -1.88 2.36
C VAL A 168 10.74 -3.11 2.27
N LEU A 169 10.99 -4.16 3.07
CA LEU A 169 10.11 -5.32 3.12
C LEU A 169 8.72 -4.95 3.65
N ILE A 170 8.66 -4.04 4.62
CA ILE A 170 7.41 -3.53 5.20
C ILE A 170 6.65 -2.74 4.15
N THR A 171 7.27 -1.76 3.51
CA THR A 171 6.59 -0.91 2.52
C THR A 171 6.23 -1.69 1.24
N ARG A 172 6.98 -2.74 0.86
CA ARG A 172 6.55 -3.70 -0.18
C ARG A 172 5.28 -4.43 0.21
N LEU A 173 5.16 -4.83 1.49
CA LEU A 173 3.95 -5.48 2.01
C LEU A 173 2.76 -4.52 1.98
N ASP A 174 2.98 -3.25 2.31
CA ASP A 174 1.98 -2.18 2.23
C ASP A 174 1.50 -1.95 0.80
N LEU A 175 2.43 -1.84 -0.16
CA LEU A 175 2.08 -1.73 -1.58
C LEU A 175 1.27 -2.96 -2.00
N ALA A 176 1.75 -4.18 -1.74
CA ALA A 176 1.04 -5.41 -2.11
C ALA A 176 -0.38 -5.45 -1.52
N ALA A 177 -0.56 -5.04 -0.26
CA ALA A 177 -1.86 -4.94 0.37
C ALA A 177 -2.76 -3.89 -0.31
N ALA A 178 -2.21 -2.73 -0.66
CA ALA A 178 -2.93 -1.71 -1.43
C ALA A 178 -3.35 -2.24 -2.82
N GLN A 179 -2.46 -2.94 -3.54
CA GLN A 179 -2.78 -3.51 -4.85
C GLN A 179 -3.93 -4.53 -4.75
N THR A 180 -3.86 -5.43 -3.76
CA THR A 180 -4.90 -6.42 -3.50
C THR A 180 -6.23 -5.77 -3.12
N ALA A 181 -6.22 -4.80 -2.20
CA ALA A 181 -7.43 -4.14 -1.73
C ALA A 181 -8.14 -3.36 -2.84
N LEU A 182 -7.39 -2.55 -3.60
CA LEU A 182 -7.94 -1.77 -4.70
C LEU A 182 -8.46 -2.68 -5.82
N GLN A 183 -7.74 -3.77 -6.15
CA GLN A 183 -8.21 -4.77 -7.09
C GLN A 183 -9.55 -5.39 -6.65
N GLN A 184 -9.69 -5.77 -5.38
CA GLN A 184 -10.93 -6.35 -4.85
C GLN A 184 -12.11 -5.36 -4.96
N VAL A 185 -11.88 -4.09 -4.65
CA VAL A 185 -12.90 -3.04 -4.75
C VAL A 185 -13.33 -2.82 -6.20
N VAL A 186 -12.37 -2.68 -7.13
CA VAL A 186 -12.64 -2.49 -8.55
C VAL A 186 -13.36 -3.70 -9.15
N MET A 187 -12.88 -4.92 -8.88
CA MET A 187 -13.54 -6.14 -9.38
C MET A 187 -14.97 -6.27 -8.88
N LYS A 188 -15.22 -5.94 -7.61
CA LYS A 188 -16.58 -5.96 -7.06
C LYS A 188 -17.51 -5.00 -7.81
N ALA A 189 -17.03 -3.78 -8.09
CA ALA A 189 -17.80 -2.79 -8.83
C ALA A 189 -18.06 -3.25 -10.29
N GLU A 190 -17.06 -3.82 -10.96
CA GLU A 190 -17.21 -4.36 -12.32
C GLU A 190 -18.21 -5.50 -12.40
N PHE A 191 -18.17 -6.45 -11.47
CA PHE A 191 -19.15 -7.54 -11.45
C PHE A 191 -20.57 -7.04 -11.18
N GLN A 192 -20.74 -6.04 -10.32
CA GLN A 192 -22.04 -5.42 -10.09
C GLN A 192 -22.59 -4.74 -11.35
N ARG A 193 -21.75 -3.97 -12.06
CA ARG A 193 -22.09 -3.32 -13.32
C ARG A 193 -22.42 -4.33 -14.42
N SER A 194 -21.53 -5.31 -14.65
CA SER A 194 -21.69 -6.35 -15.66
C SER A 194 -22.97 -7.18 -15.42
N SER A 195 -23.24 -7.57 -14.17
CA SER A 195 -24.46 -8.31 -13.81
C SER A 195 -25.73 -7.46 -14.00
N GLY A 196 -25.67 -6.17 -13.63
CA GLY A 196 -26.78 -5.23 -13.86
C GLY A 196 -27.09 -5.07 -15.35
N ASN A 197 -26.07 -4.88 -16.18
CA ASN A 197 -26.20 -4.75 -17.63
C ASN A 197 -26.74 -6.04 -18.28
N THR A 198 -26.22 -7.19 -17.85
CA THR A 198 -26.73 -8.50 -18.29
C THR A 198 -28.22 -8.66 -17.96
N SER A 199 -28.62 -8.26 -16.75
CA SER A 199 -30.02 -8.35 -16.32
C SER A 199 -30.94 -7.44 -17.14
N LEU A 200 -30.51 -6.22 -17.44
CA LEU A 200 -31.27 -5.29 -18.27
C LEU A 200 -31.45 -5.81 -19.70
N SER A 201 -30.39 -6.35 -20.30
CA SER A 201 -30.45 -6.96 -21.64
C SER A 201 -31.41 -8.15 -21.74
N LEU A 202 -31.69 -8.85 -20.62
CA LEU A 202 -32.62 -9.99 -20.59
C LEU A 202 -34.08 -9.56 -20.38
N ILE A 203 -34.32 -8.40 -19.76
CA ILE A 203 -35.66 -7.92 -19.42
C ILE A 203 -36.24 -7.06 -20.55
N ASP A 204 -35.40 -6.28 -21.22
CA ASP A 204 -35.81 -5.31 -22.24
C ASP A 204 -34.94 -5.45 -23.50
N ASP A 205 -35.61 -5.62 -24.65
CA ASP A 205 -34.96 -5.75 -25.96
C ASP A 205 -34.52 -4.38 -26.53
N SER A 206 -34.66 -3.30 -25.75
CA SER A 206 -34.20 -1.94 -26.08
C SER A 206 -32.69 -1.72 -25.87
N TRP A 207 -31.93 -2.79 -25.59
CA TRP A 207 -30.50 -2.71 -25.32
C TRP A 207 -29.70 -2.14 -26.50
N ASP A 208 -28.92 -1.09 -26.25
CA ASP A 208 -28.07 -0.46 -27.27
C ASP A 208 -26.78 -1.27 -27.49
N TYR A 209 -26.90 -2.32 -28.30
CA TYR A 209 -25.79 -3.21 -28.66
C TYR A 209 -24.64 -2.49 -29.37
N ALA A 210 -24.91 -1.41 -30.10
CA ALA A 210 -23.87 -0.66 -30.81
C ALA A 210 -22.99 0.10 -29.81
N ARG A 211 -23.62 0.79 -28.85
CA ARG A 211 -22.91 1.46 -27.77
C ARG A 211 -22.19 0.47 -26.85
N ALA A 212 -22.83 -0.64 -26.47
CA ALA A 212 -22.19 -1.66 -25.63
C ALA A 212 -20.91 -2.23 -26.26
N ARG A 213 -20.89 -2.42 -27.59
CA ARG A 213 -19.67 -2.85 -28.31
C ARG A 213 -18.58 -1.77 -28.31
N HIS A 214 -18.95 -0.51 -28.52
CA HIS A 214 -18.02 0.59 -28.48
C HIS A 214 -17.39 0.75 -27.08
N ASP A 215 -18.21 0.67 -26.04
CA ASP A 215 -17.77 0.74 -24.65
C ASP A 215 -16.80 -0.41 -24.31
N ALA A 216 -17.07 -1.63 -24.78
CA ALA A 216 -16.17 -2.77 -24.60
C ALA A 216 -14.79 -2.53 -25.24
N TRP A 217 -14.74 -2.08 -26.50
CA TRP A 217 -13.46 -1.78 -27.16
C TRP A 217 -12.71 -0.63 -26.50
N HIS A 218 -13.42 0.40 -26.04
CA HIS A 218 -12.82 1.51 -25.34
C HIS A 218 -12.21 1.06 -24.00
N ALA A 219 -12.90 0.19 -23.27
CA ALA A 219 -12.40 -0.42 -22.04
C ALA A 219 -11.13 -1.25 -22.29
N ASP A 220 -11.14 -2.14 -23.30
CA ASP A 220 -9.98 -2.95 -23.66
C ASP A 220 -8.75 -2.08 -24.01
N GLU A 221 -8.96 -0.97 -24.72
CA GLU A 221 -7.89 -0.02 -25.06
C GLU A 221 -7.34 0.70 -23.82
N LEU A 222 -8.21 1.13 -22.91
CA LEU A 222 -7.82 1.75 -21.65
C LEU A 222 -7.02 0.78 -20.78
N ASP A 223 -7.50 -0.45 -20.64
CA ASP A 223 -6.85 -1.49 -19.83
C ASP A 223 -5.47 -1.83 -20.39
N SER A 224 -5.36 -1.99 -21.71
CA SER A 224 -4.09 -2.22 -22.40
C SER A 224 -3.10 -1.06 -22.25
N ARG A 225 -3.59 0.19 -22.15
CA ARG A 225 -2.75 1.37 -21.89
C ARG A 225 -2.28 1.42 -20.45
N ARG A 226 -3.18 1.19 -19.49
CA ARG A 226 -2.87 1.16 -18.05
C ARG A 226 -1.86 0.06 -17.73
N LEU A 227 -2.03 -1.14 -18.29
CA LEU A 227 -1.11 -2.25 -18.09
C LEU A 227 0.31 -1.89 -18.56
N ARG A 228 0.45 -1.40 -19.80
CA ARG A 228 1.75 -0.96 -20.32
C ARG A 228 2.36 0.17 -19.49
N ALA A 229 1.53 1.09 -18.99
CA ALA A 229 2.00 2.17 -18.12
C ALA A 229 2.51 1.63 -16.78
N ALA A 230 1.82 0.66 -16.16
CA ALA A 230 2.25 0.02 -14.93
C ALA A 230 3.55 -0.77 -15.12
N GLU A 231 3.67 -1.53 -16.21
CA GLU A 231 4.90 -2.25 -16.56
C GLU A 231 6.08 -1.30 -16.83
N ALA A 232 5.85 -0.20 -17.54
CA ALA A 232 6.88 0.79 -17.83
C ALA A 232 7.39 1.52 -16.58
N ARG A 233 6.61 1.52 -15.49
CA ARG A 233 7.00 2.06 -14.19
C ARG A 233 7.65 1.03 -13.28
N ALA A 234 7.84 -0.22 -13.68
CA ALA A 234 8.48 -1.22 -12.83
C ALA A 234 9.79 -0.69 -12.23
N PHE A 235 10.02 -0.95 -10.94
CA PHE A 235 11.21 -0.45 -10.26
C PHE A 235 12.48 -1.00 -10.92
N VAL A 236 13.41 -0.10 -11.24
CA VAL A 236 14.75 -0.44 -11.72
C VAL A 236 15.76 0.17 -10.77
N GLU A 237 16.59 -0.67 -10.17
CA GLU A 237 17.66 -0.22 -9.30
C GLU A 237 18.65 0.66 -10.07
N ARG A 238 18.96 1.84 -9.52
CA ARG A 238 19.94 2.74 -10.11
C ARG A 238 21.33 2.09 -10.04
N PRO A 239 22.05 1.92 -11.17
CA PRO A 239 23.41 1.39 -11.15
C PRO A 239 24.33 2.22 -10.25
N GLY A 240 25.04 1.54 -9.34
CA GLY A 240 25.97 2.20 -8.41
C GLY A 240 25.30 2.92 -7.24
N ALA A 241 24.01 2.68 -6.96
CA ALA A 241 23.37 3.15 -5.74
C ALA A 241 24.14 2.64 -4.51
N GLY A 242 24.47 3.55 -3.59
CA GLY A 242 25.24 3.23 -2.41
C GLY A 242 24.46 2.36 -1.42
N THR A 243 25.12 1.32 -0.90
CA THR A 243 24.61 0.42 0.14
C THR A 243 25.06 0.80 1.55
N THR A 244 25.84 1.87 1.67
CA THR A 244 26.27 2.41 2.97
C THR A 244 25.09 3.00 3.72
N LEU A 245 24.90 2.58 4.97
CA LEU A 245 23.90 3.15 5.86
C LEU A 245 24.31 4.57 6.29
N VAL A 246 23.44 5.53 5.99
CA VAL A 246 23.57 6.94 6.38
C VAL A 246 22.32 7.38 7.15
N PRO A 247 22.37 8.48 7.92
CA PRO A 247 21.17 9.10 8.46
C PRO A 247 20.14 9.37 7.35
N CYS A 248 18.87 9.19 7.66
CA CYS A 248 17.79 9.61 6.76
C CYS A 248 17.90 11.11 6.43
N PRO A 249 17.37 11.56 5.28
CA PRO A 249 17.26 12.99 4.97
C PRO A 249 16.61 13.76 6.14
N PRO A 250 16.90 15.05 6.34
CA PRO A 250 16.34 15.79 7.48
C PRO A 250 14.81 15.70 7.55
N LEU A 251 14.25 15.61 8.77
CA LEU A 251 12.80 15.61 8.95
C LEU A 251 12.19 16.91 8.36
N GLY A 252 11.14 16.76 7.56
CA GLY A 252 10.50 17.84 6.82
C GLY A 252 11.15 18.17 5.47
N SER A 253 12.27 17.54 5.11
CA SER A 253 12.96 17.81 3.82
C SER A 253 12.41 16.99 2.65
N ILE A 254 11.70 15.89 2.92
CA ILE A 254 11.13 15.05 1.88
C ILE A 254 9.75 15.58 1.49
N ALA A 255 9.59 15.92 0.21
CA ALA A 255 8.27 16.07 -0.39
C ALA A 255 7.66 14.68 -0.61
N TYR A 256 6.55 14.38 0.06
CA TYR A 256 5.86 13.11 -0.12
C TYR A 256 5.34 12.99 -1.56
N PRO A 257 5.48 11.83 -2.23
CA PRO A 257 4.98 11.64 -3.59
C PRO A 257 3.49 11.97 -3.72
N SER A 258 3.11 12.61 -4.82
CA SER A 258 1.74 13.02 -5.16
C SER A 258 1.35 12.52 -6.54
#